data_AF-A0A662DGW6-F1
#
_entry.id   AF-A0A662DGW6-F1
#
_cell.length_a   1.000
_cell.length_b   1.000
_cell.length_c   1.000
_cell.angle_alpha   90.00
_cell.angle_beta   90.00
_cell.angle_gamma   90.00
#
_symmetry.space_group_name_H-M   'P 1'
#
loop_
_entity.id
_entity.type
_entity.pdbx_description
1 polymer ?
#
loop_
_entity_poly.entity_id
_entity_poly.type
_entity_poly.pdbx_seq_one_letter_code
_entity_poly.pdbx_strand_id
1 'polypeptide(L)'
;MISIDFMQRRALLISMIVAIAALSVACTSSDSDATTSSTTDAPVTTMAVSQDSQPDTDSTTTTAQPKSILTAPEYKIVDRIQGEGEGEGDTVIVLLDPATYDSLTDLDLYDLIAEIVELFPPVAVVHVVDDEPAANVVGDPDASEADREAVAMNYLARLDNGFNITYLGPFASSGTAVLGS
;
A
#
# COMPACT_ATOMS: atom_id res chain seq x y z
N MET A 1 -34.21 -38.40 -11.21
CA MET A 1 -35.06 -38.52 -9.99
C MET A 1 -34.15 -39.12 -8.94
N ILE A 2 -33.52 -38.36 -8.05
CA ILE A 2 -34.11 -37.42 -7.09
C ILE A 2 -33.21 -36.18 -7.01
N SER A 3 -33.84 -35.05 -7.33
CA SER A 3 -33.39 -33.70 -7.01
C SER A 3 -34.09 -33.30 -5.70
N ILE A 4 -33.59 -32.27 -5.03
CA ILE A 4 -34.23 -31.56 -3.90
C ILE A 4 -33.91 -32.15 -2.51
N ASP A 5 -32.70 -31.89 -1.99
CA ASP A 5 -32.47 -31.96 -0.53
C ASP A 5 -31.50 -30.88 0.01
N PHE A 6 -30.88 -30.06 -0.85
CA PHE A 6 -29.90 -29.05 -0.38
C PHE A 6 -30.49 -27.65 -0.16
N MET A 7 -31.78 -27.44 -0.44
CA MET A 7 -32.40 -26.11 -0.46
C MET A 7 -33.36 -25.85 0.71
N GLN A 8 -33.31 -26.66 1.78
CA GLN A 8 -34.28 -26.65 2.87
C GLN A 8 -33.67 -26.44 4.28
N ARG A 9 -32.56 -25.69 4.39
CA ARG A 9 -32.04 -25.19 5.68
C ARG A 9 -31.91 -23.66 5.77
N ARG A 10 -32.36 -22.93 4.75
CA ARG A 10 -32.14 -21.46 4.66
C ARG A 10 -33.40 -20.60 4.79
N ALA A 11 -34.49 -21.12 5.33
CA ALA A 11 -35.70 -20.33 5.51
C ALA A 11 -36.32 -20.53 6.90
N LEU A 12 -36.71 -19.41 7.50
CA LEU A 12 -37.46 -19.21 8.76
C LEU A 12 -36.57 -19.34 10.02
N LEU A 13 -36.44 -18.33 10.89
CA LEU A 13 -37.50 -17.51 11.51
C LEU A 13 -36.96 -16.17 12.08
N ILE A 14 -37.66 -15.07 11.75
CA ILE A 14 -38.26 -14.07 12.68
C ILE A 14 -37.32 -13.26 13.60
N SER A 15 -37.21 -11.93 13.40
CA SER A 15 -38.02 -10.95 14.15
C SER A 15 -37.77 -9.49 13.74
N MET A 16 -38.88 -8.84 13.40
CA MET A 16 -39.16 -7.42 13.23
C MET A 16 -38.94 -6.59 14.52
N ILE A 17 -38.50 -5.33 14.40
CA ILE A 17 -38.80 -4.10 15.20
C ILE A 17 -37.95 -2.95 14.60
N VAL A 18 -38.49 -2.11 13.71
CA VAL A 18 -39.11 -0.77 13.93
C VAL A 18 -38.13 0.38 14.20
N ALA A 19 -38.30 1.41 13.37
CA ALA A 19 -37.60 2.69 13.16
C ALA A 19 -37.37 3.59 14.39
N ILE A 20 -36.46 4.59 14.23
CA ILE A 20 -36.58 6.03 14.60
C ILE A 20 -35.34 6.78 14.04
N ALA A 21 -35.49 7.59 12.97
CA ALA A 21 -35.42 9.07 12.91
C ALA A 21 -34.00 9.67 13.15
N ALA A 22 -33.29 10.21 12.14
CA ALA A 22 -33.46 11.47 11.38
C ALA A 22 -32.66 12.68 11.94
N LEU A 23 -31.89 13.33 11.06
CA LEU A 23 -31.32 14.69 11.09
C LEU A 23 -30.03 14.85 11.95
N SER A 24 -28.97 15.54 11.54
CA SER A 24 -28.90 16.81 10.78
C SER A 24 -27.54 17.05 10.11
N VAL A 25 -27.60 17.60 8.90
CA VAL A 25 -26.53 18.27 8.14
C VAL A 25 -26.07 19.55 8.87
N ALA A 26 -24.76 19.78 8.93
CA ALA A 26 -24.19 21.13 8.98
C ALA A 26 -22.79 21.14 8.34
N CYS A 27 -22.76 21.43 7.04
CA CYS A 27 -21.59 22.04 6.40
C CYS A 27 -21.50 23.51 6.82
N THR A 28 -20.32 23.98 7.20
CA THR A 28 -19.91 25.37 7.00
C THR A 28 -18.40 25.44 7.01
N SER A 29 -17.88 25.82 5.85
CA SER A 29 -16.48 26.03 5.48
C SER A 29 -15.91 27.38 5.97
N SER A 30 -14.61 27.56 5.74
CA SER A 30 -13.82 28.82 5.73
C SER A 30 -13.43 29.40 7.10
N ASP A 31 -12.24 29.94 7.35
CA ASP A 31 -11.06 30.23 6.52
C ASP A 31 -9.88 30.69 7.43
N SER A 32 -8.68 30.70 6.87
CA SER A 32 -7.60 31.69 7.07
C SER A 32 -6.71 31.72 8.33
N ASP A 33 -5.43 31.53 8.02
CA ASP A 33 -4.24 32.29 8.42
C ASP A 33 -3.65 32.16 9.84
N ALA A 34 -2.47 31.54 9.88
CA ALA A 34 -1.37 31.99 10.72
C ALA A 34 -0.05 31.88 9.95
N THR A 35 0.19 32.86 9.08
CA THR A 35 1.54 33.19 8.59
C THR A 35 2.42 33.50 9.81
N THR A 36 3.39 32.64 10.13
CA THR A 36 4.46 32.94 11.08
C THR A 36 5.78 33.05 10.33
N SER A 37 6.21 34.28 10.08
CA SER A 37 7.55 34.61 9.63
C SER A 37 8.56 34.25 10.72
N SER A 38 9.53 33.41 10.40
CA SER A 38 10.77 33.30 11.17
C SER A 38 11.93 33.79 10.31
N THR A 39 12.38 35.01 10.59
CA THR A 39 13.69 35.52 10.22
C THR A 39 14.75 34.83 11.04
N THR A 40 15.74 34.20 10.43
CA THR A 40 17.08 34.14 11.01
C THR A 40 18.11 34.21 9.90
N ASP A 41 18.78 35.36 9.92
CA ASP A 41 19.96 35.76 9.18
C ASP A 41 21.11 34.78 9.48
N ALA A 42 21.69 34.16 8.46
CA ALA A 42 22.89 33.35 8.59
C ALA A 42 24.02 34.04 7.82
N PRO A 43 25.13 34.43 8.48
CA PRO A 43 26.22 35.12 7.82
C PRO A 43 26.95 34.19 6.85
N VAL A 44 26.93 34.54 5.56
CA VAL A 44 27.76 33.89 4.54
C VAL A 44 29.22 34.27 4.81
N THR A 45 29.99 33.31 5.30
CA THR A 45 31.44 33.45 5.43
C THR A 45 32.08 33.25 4.06
N THR A 46 32.44 34.36 3.41
CA THR A 46 33.25 34.37 2.20
C THR A 46 34.68 33.94 2.53
N MET A 47 35.06 32.72 2.15
CA MET A 47 36.47 32.34 2.07
C MET A 47 36.99 32.61 0.66
N ALA A 48 37.89 33.58 0.55
CA ALA A 48 38.74 33.75 -0.62
C ALA A 48 40.02 32.93 -0.42
N VAL A 49 40.36 32.04 -1.36
CA VAL A 49 41.71 31.48 -1.46
C VAL A 49 42.12 31.35 -2.94
N SER A 50 43.11 32.19 -3.26
CA SER A 50 44.26 32.05 -4.15
C SER A 50 44.16 31.32 -5.50
N GLN A 51 44.52 32.09 -6.53
CA GLN A 51 44.83 31.72 -7.90
C GLN A 51 46.30 31.25 -7.98
N ASP A 52 46.54 30.02 -8.44
CA ASP A 52 47.79 29.60 -9.11
C ASP A 52 47.52 28.43 -10.07
N SER A 53 48.44 28.21 -11.01
CA SER A 53 48.20 27.81 -12.39
C SER A 53 48.37 26.31 -12.69
N GLN A 54 47.56 25.80 -13.65
CA GLN A 54 47.83 24.65 -14.57
C GLN A 54 47.70 23.20 -14.04
N PRO A 55 47.38 22.16 -14.87
CA PRO A 55 46.75 22.08 -16.20
C PRO A 55 45.33 21.47 -16.20
N ASP A 56 44.63 21.61 -17.33
CA ASP A 56 43.33 20.98 -17.63
C ASP A 56 43.34 19.47 -17.36
N THR A 57 42.63 19.09 -16.30
CA THR A 57 42.08 17.74 -16.16
C THR A 57 40.60 17.91 -16.39
N ASP A 58 40.06 17.34 -17.48
CA ASP A 58 38.62 17.20 -17.68
C ASP A 58 38.07 16.34 -16.54
N SER A 59 37.76 17.01 -15.43
CA SER A 59 37.10 16.42 -14.28
C SER A 59 35.62 16.43 -14.64
N THR A 60 35.14 15.34 -15.24
CA THR A 60 33.71 15.05 -15.26
C THR A 60 33.26 14.88 -13.81
N THR A 61 32.79 15.98 -13.22
CA THR A 61 32.08 15.97 -11.94
C THR A 61 30.77 15.24 -12.17
N THR A 62 30.80 13.91 -12.08
CA THR A 62 29.59 13.12 -11.89
C THR A 62 29.13 13.42 -10.47
N THR A 63 28.18 14.34 -10.32
CA THR A 63 27.43 14.47 -9.08
C THR A 63 26.68 13.17 -8.89
N ALA A 64 27.26 12.23 -8.14
CA ALA A 64 26.53 11.11 -7.61
C ALA A 64 25.44 11.69 -6.72
N GLN A 65 24.23 11.79 -7.27
CA GLN A 65 23.04 12.00 -6.47
C GLN A 65 23.09 10.93 -5.38
N PRO A 66 22.99 11.29 -4.08
CA PRO A 66 23.03 10.30 -3.03
C PRO A 66 21.95 9.29 -3.38
N LYS A 67 22.38 8.07 -3.73
CA LYS A 67 21.49 6.94 -3.86
C LYS A 67 20.95 6.78 -2.46
N SER A 68 19.74 7.30 -2.23
CA SER A 68 18.96 6.89 -1.08
C SER A 68 18.98 5.38 -1.17
N ILE A 69 19.73 4.76 -0.26
CA ILE A 69 19.65 3.32 -0.05
C ILE A 69 18.27 3.13 0.57
N LEU A 70 17.24 3.14 -0.29
CA LEU A 70 15.94 2.62 0.04
C LEU A 70 16.20 1.15 0.34
N THR A 71 16.34 0.85 1.62
CA THR A 71 16.38 -0.52 2.09
C THR A 71 15.00 -1.07 1.84
N ALA A 72 14.90 -2.10 1.00
CA ALA A 72 13.62 -2.75 0.74
C ALA A 72 13.02 -3.24 2.08
N PRO A 73 11.70 -3.08 2.28
CA PRO A 73 11.05 -3.59 3.49
C PRO A 73 11.22 -5.11 3.56
N GLU A 74 11.50 -5.64 4.75
CA GLU A 74 11.42 -7.08 4.94
C GLU A 74 9.96 -7.52 4.94
N TYR A 75 9.70 -8.69 4.37
CA TYR A 75 8.37 -9.24 4.22
C TYR A 75 8.33 -10.75 4.49
N LYS A 76 7.14 -11.24 4.83
CA LYS A 76 6.85 -12.67 4.90
C LYS A 76 5.56 -12.99 4.14
N ILE A 77 5.55 -14.10 3.42
CA ILE A 77 4.32 -14.68 2.87
C ILE A 77 3.65 -15.45 4.00
N VAL A 78 2.51 -14.96 4.48
CA VAL A 78 1.77 -15.56 5.58
C VAL A 78 0.77 -16.60 5.11
N ASP A 79 0.27 -16.46 3.89
CA ASP A 79 -0.60 -17.43 3.27
C ASP A 79 -0.47 -17.40 1.74
N ARG A 80 -0.75 -18.55 1.13
CA ARG A 80 -0.79 -18.73 -0.32
C ARG A 80 -1.92 -19.69 -0.67
N ILE A 81 -2.96 -19.13 -1.26
CA ILE A 81 -4.17 -19.85 -1.64
C ILE A 81 -4.07 -20.18 -3.13
N GLN A 82 -4.14 -21.47 -3.44
CA GLN A 82 -4.08 -21.95 -4.81
C GLN A 82 -5.33 -21.54 -5.59
N GLY A 83 -5.16 -21.11 -6.85
CA GLY A 83 -6.29 -20.85 -7.76
C GLY A 83 -7.17 -22.08 -7.96
N GLU A 84 -8.49 -21.89 -8.13
CA GLU A 84 -9.47 -22.99 -8.20
C GLU A 84 -9.52 -23.70 -9.57
N GLY A 85 -8.74 -23.24 -10.54
CA GLY A 85 -8.66 -23.80 -11.91
C GLY A 85 -7.26 -24.07 -12.42
N GLU A 86 -7.15 -24.93 -13.44
CA GLU A 86 -5.89 -25.17 -14.15
C GLU A 86 -5.42 -23.90 -14.86
N GLY A 87 -4.27 -23.37 -14.45
CA GLY A 87 -3.69 -22.14 -15.02
C GLY A 87 -4.20 -20.85 -14.39
N GLU A 88 -5.08 -20.92 -13.38
CA GLU A 88 -5.38 -19.78 -12.53
C GLU A 88 -4.18 -19.53 -11.59
N GLY A 89 -3.77 -18.27 -11.48
CA GLY A 89 -2.66 -17.90 -10.58
C GLY A 89 -3.10 -17.90 -9.12
N ASP A 90 -2.13 -18.00 -8.23
CA ASP A 90 -2.38 -18.06 -6.79
C ASP A 90 -2.72 -16.68 -6.21
N THR A 91 -3.41 -16.68 -5.07
CA THR A 91 -3.54 -15.52 -4.18
C THR A 91 -2.46 -15.60 -3.12
N VAL A 92 -1.63 -14.55 -3.01
CA VAL A 92 -0.53 -14.47 -2.03
C VAL A 92 -0.83 -13.37 -1.02
N ILE A 93 -0.70 -13.67 0.26
CA ILE A 93 -0.86 -12.69 1.35
C ILE A 93 0.51 -12.41 1.95
N VAL A 94 0.88 -11.13 1.95
CA VAL A 94 2.20 -10.64 2.32
C VAL A 94 2.07 -9.72 3.50
N LEU A 95 2.80 -10.03 4.56
CA LEU A 95 2.92 -9.17 5.74
C LEU A 95 4.31 -8.51 5.73
N LEU A 96 4.33 -7.19 5.73
CA LEU A 96 5.54 -6.40 5.93
C LEU A 96 5.94 -6.37 7.41
N ASP A 97 7.24 -6.28 7.69
CA ASP A 97 7.73 -6.00 9.04
C ASP A 97 7.96 -4.49 9.22
N PRO A 98 7.09 -3.77 9.96
CA PRO A 98 7.23 -2.33 10.19
C PRO A 98 8.48 -1.94 10.98
N ALA A 99 9.20 -2.88 11.59
CA ALA A 99 10.50 -2.59 12.22
C ALA A 99 11.63 -2.42 11.20
N THR A 100 11.40 -2.76 9.93
CA THR A 100 12.44 -2.83 8.89
C THR A 100 12.41 -1.65 7.92
N TYR A 101 11.40 -0.77 8.03
CA TYR A 101 11.31 0.46 7.26
C TYR A 101 10.86 1.62 8.15
N ASP A 102 11.54 2.77 8.03
CA ASP A 102 11.12 4.01 8.69
C ASP A 102 10.02 4.74 7.89
N SER A 103 10.04 4.56 6.58
CA SER A 103 9.08 5.12 5.64
C SER A 103 8.93 4.18 4.46
N LEU A 104 7.71 4.07 3.96
CA LEU A 104 7.39 3.26 2.79
C LEU A 104 6.87 4.19 1.69
N THR A 105 7.33 4.01 0.46
CA THR A 105 6.83 4.72 -0.72
C THR A 105 5.97 3.79 -1.58
N ASP A 106 5.18 4.38 -2.47
CA ASP A 106 4.44 3.64 -3.48
C ASP A 106 5.37 2.87 -4.44
N LEU A 107 6.56 3.42 -4.72
CA LEU A 107 7.60 2.72 -5.47
C LEU A 107 8.13 1.48 -4.74
N ASP A 108 8.33 1.54 -3.42
CA ASP A 108 8.77 0.38 -2.64
C ASP A 108 7.74 -0.75 -2.68
N LEU A 109 6.44 -0.40 -2.63
CA LEU A 109 5.34 -1.35 -2.79
C LEU A 109 5.29 -1.95 -4.19
N TYR A 110 5.53 -1.14 -5.23
CA TYR A 110 5.60 -1.62 -6.61
C TYR A 110 6.72 -2.65 -6.78
N ASP A 111 7.94 -2.31 -6.34
CA ASP A 111 9.12 -3.16 -6.48
C ASP A 111 8.95 -4.47 -5.71
N LEU A 112 8.38 -4.42 -4.51
CA LEU A 112 8.04 -5.60 -3.73
C LEU A 112 7.06 -6.52 -4.47
N ILE A 113 5.95 -5.98 -4.99
CA ILE A 113 4.94 -6.79 -5.69
C ILE A 113 5.54 -7.40 -6.96
N ALA A 114 6.36 -6.64 -7.70
CA ALA A 114 7.09 -7.14 -8.86
C ALA A 114 8.01 -8.31 -8.48
N GLU A 115 8.77 -8.19 -7.39
CA GLU A 115 9.63 -9.27 -6.87
C GLU A 115 8.81 -10.53 -6.56
N ILE A 116 7.67 -10.40 -5.86
CA ILE A 116 6.82 -11.54 -5.51
C ILE A 116 6.31 -12.27 -6.75
N VAL A 117 5.85 -11.53 -7.77
CA VAL A 117 5.35 -12.13 -9.01
C VAL A 117 6.47 -12.85 -9.77
N GLU A 118 7.69 -12.32 -9.74
CA GLU A 118 8.86 -12.94 -10.37
C GLU A 118 9.32 -14.21 -9.63
N LEU A 119 9.34 -14.18 -8.30
CA LEU A 119 9.85 -15.28 -7.48
C LEU A 119 8.84 -16.43 -7.30
N PHE A 120 7.53 -16.14 -7.32
CA PHE A 120 6.49 -17.10 -6.95
C PHE A 120 5.45 -17.43 -8.03
N PRO A 121 5.78 -17.50 -9.34
CA PRO A 121 4.78 -17.74 -10.38
C PRO A 121 4.11 -19.13 -10.25
N PRO A 122 2.84 -19.28 -10.65
CA PRO A 122 1.93 -18.23 -11.13
C PRO A 122 1.22 -17.49 -9.99
N VAL A 123 1.17 -16.15 -10.06
CA VAL A 123 0.44 -15.29 -9.10
C VAL A 123 -0.62 -14.49 -9.85
N ALA A 124 -1.87 -14.55 -9.37
CA ALA A 124 -2.97 -13.74 -9.89
C ALA A 124 -3.29 -12.55 -8.97
N VAL A 125 -3.18 -12.76 -7.66
CA VAL A 125 -3.54 -11.75 -6.65
C VAL A 125 -2.44 -11.68 -5.59
N VAL A 126 -2.09 -10.47 -5.17
CA VAL A 126 -1.21 -10.22 -4.02
C VAL A 126 -1.92 -9.25 -3.09
N HIS A 127 -2.00 -9.58 -1.81
CA HIS A 127 -2.44 -8.69 -0.74
C HIS A 127 -1.23 -8.26 0.08
N VAL A 128 -0.93 -6.95 0.12
CA VAL A 128 0.17 -6.41 0.92
C VAL A 128 -0.39 -5.66 2.12
N VAL A 129 -0.05 -6.11 3.31
CA VAL A 129 -0.44 -5.52 4.59
C VAL A 129 0.78 -5.34 5.50
N ASP A 130 0.69 -4.49 6.51
CA ASP A 130 1.74 -4.28 7.52
C ASP A 130 1.34 -4.66 8.95
N ASP A 131 0.14 -5.23 9.12
CA ASP A 131 -0.37 -5.69 10.41
C ASP A 131 -0.94 -7.11 10.31
N GLU A 132 -0.70 -7.91 11.35
CA GLU A 132 -1.10 -9.32 11.38
C GLU A 132 -2.63 -9.52 11.39
N PRO A 133 -3.41 -8.78 12.20
CA PRO A 133 -4.87 -8.71 12.05
C PRO A 133 -5.34 -8.40 10.63
N ALA A 134 -4.69 -7.46 9.93
CA ALA A 134 -5.05 -7.12 8.56
C ALA A 134 -4.85 -8.30 7.62
N ALA A 135 -3.75 -9.04 7.75
CA ALA A 135 -3.47 -10.25 6.96
C ALA A 135 -4.59 -11.30 7.09
N ASN A 136 -5.06 -11.52 8.32
CA ASN A 136 -6.15 -12.47 8.57
C ASN A 136 -7.47 -12.02 7.93
N VAL A 137 -7.79 -10.73 8.04
CA VAL A 137 -9.04 -10.16 7.48
C VAL A 137 -9.03 -10.16 5.96
N VAL A 138 -7.91 -9.82 5.31
CA VAL A 138 -7.84 -9.80 3.84
C VAL A 138 -7.87 -11.21 3.24
N GLY A 139 -7.33 -12.20 3.97
CA GLY A 139 -7.36 -13.61 3.57
C GLY A 139 -8.68 -14.33 3.82
N ASP A 140 -9.55 -13.76 4.66
CA ASP A 140 -10.85 -14.33 4.96
C ASP A 140 -11.92 -13.84 3.95
N PRO A 141 -12.44 -14.72 3.07
CA PRO A 141 -13.51 -14.36 2.13
C PRO A 141 -14.83 -14.01 2.84
N ASP A 142 -15.05 -14.50 4.06
CA ASP A 142 -16.26 -14.29 4.86
C ASP A 142 -16.12 -13.10 5.83
N ALA A 143 -14.97 -12.40 5.84
CA ALA A 143 -14.77 -11.23 6.69
C ALA A 143 -15.83 -10.14 6.47
N SER A 144 -16.36 -9.60 7.56
CA SER A 144 -17.40 -8.57 7.51
C SER A 144 -16.87 -7.24 7.01
N GLU A 145 -17.76 -6.38 6.49
CA GLU A 145 -17.36 -5.04 6.04
C GLU A 145 -16.76 -4.20 7.19
N ALA A 146 -17.29 -4.36 8.41
CA ALA A 146 -16.76 -3.66 9.58
C ALA A 146 -15.33 -4.10 9.91
N ASP A 147 -15.00 -5.40 9.74
CA ASP A 147 -13.64 -5.89 9.95
C ASP A 147 -12.69 -5.38 8.87
N ARG A 148 -13.14 -5.35 7.60
CA ARG A 148 -12.38 -4.81 6.48
C ARG A 148 -12.09 -3.32 6.65
N GLU A 149 -13.07 -2.54 7.11
CA GLU A 149 -12.90 -1.12 7.40
C GLU A 149 -11.95 -0.88 8.58
N ALA A 150 -12.00 -1.74 9.61
CA ALA A 150 -11.11 -1.64 10.77
C ALA A 150 -9.62 -1.83 10.42
N VAL A 151 -9.32 -2.59 9.37
CA VAL A 151 -7.94 -2.86 8.92
C VAL A 151 -7.53 -2.06 7.69
N ALA A 152 -8.38 -1.16 7.19
CA ALA A 152 -8.16 -0.46 5.92
C ALA A 152 -6.87 0.39 5.90
N MET A 153 -6.43 0.91 7.05
CA MET A 153 -5.18 1.67 7.17
C MET A 153 -3.92 0.79 7.10
N ASN A 154 -4.05 -0.50 7.37
CA ASN A 154 -2.97 -1.48 7.34
C ASN A 154 -2.96 -2.29 6.02
N TYR A 155 -3.88 -1.97 5.11
CA TYR A 155 -3.97 -2.61 3.81
C TYR A 155 -3.41 -1.66 2.74
N LEU A 156 -2.20 -1.96 2.28
CA LEU A 156 -1.33 -0.99 1.62
C LEU A 156 -1.41 -1.04 0.11
N ALA A 157 -1.48 -2.25 -0.46
CA ALA A 157 -1.59 -2.45 -1.89
C ALA A 157 -2.18 -3.82 -2.22
N ARG A 158 -2.75 -3.91 -3.42
CA ARG A 158 -3.29 -5.13 -3.99
C ARG A 158 -2.87 -5.29 -5.43
N LEU A 159 -2.37 -6.46 -5.80
CA LEU A 159 -2.25 -6.88 -7.20
C LEU A 159 -3.51 -7.64 -7.61
N ASP A 160 -4.03 -7.35 -8.78
CA ASP A 160 -5.11 -8.10 -9.44
C ASP A 160 -4.70 -8.50 -10.86
N ASN A 161 -5.21 -9.67 -11.30
CA ASN A 161 -4.98 -10.25 -12.62
C ASN A 161 -3.48 -10.50 -12.95
N GLY A 162 -2.61 -10.51 -11.94
CA GLY A 162 -1.17 -10.71 -12.10
C GLY A 162 -0.38 -9.50 -12.62
N PHE A 163 -1.02 -8.35 -12.88
CA PHE A 163 -0.32 -7.18 -13.41
C PHE A 163 -0.88 -5.81 -12.99
N ASN A 164 -2.09 -5.72 -12.44
CA ASN A 164 -2.70 -4.43 -12.07
C ASN A 164 -2.56 -4.19 -10.57
N ILE A 165 -1.78 -3.18 -10.17
CA ILE A 165 -1.60 -2.80 -8.77
C ILE A 165 -2.57 -1.68 -8.44
N THR A 166 -3.34 -1.86 -7.37
CA THR A 166 -4.15 -0.81 -6.73
C THR A 166 -3.52 -0.46 -5.39
N TYR A 167 -3.17 0.80 -5.19
CA TYR A 167 -2.70 1.29 -3.90
C TYR A 167 -3.90 1.58 -2.98
N LEU A 168 -3.74 1.26 -1.71
CA LEU A 168 -4.82 1.23 -0.72
C LEU A 168 -4.40 1.94 0.56
N GLY A 169 -5.37 2.18 1.45
CA GLY A 169 -5.12 2.78 2.76
C GLY A 169 -4.35 4.11 2.64
N PRO A 170 -3.20 4.25 3.32
CA PRO A 170 -2.35 5.44 3.25
C PRO A 170 -1.83 5.79 1.84
N PHE A 171 -1.76 4.80 0.94
CA PHE A 171 -1.22 4.93 -0.41
C PHE A 171 -2.31 5.13 -1.48
N ALA A 172 -3.58 5.19 -1.10
CA ALA A 172 -4.69 5.28 -2.06
C ALA A 172 -4.61 6.48 -3.01
N SER A 173 -3.94 7.57 -2.60
CA SER A 173 -3.72 8.75 -3.45
C SER A 173 -2.78 8.49 -4.64
N SER A 174 -1.93 7.47 -4.58
CA SER A 174 -1.08 7.02 -5.71
C SER A 174 -1.89 6.32 -6.80
N GLY A 175 -3.12 5.88 -6.51
CA GLY A 175 -4.04 5.31 -7.51
C GLY A 175 -3.69 3.89 -7.94
N THR A 176 -3.38 3.70 -9.22
CA THR A 176 -3.10 2.37 -9.81
C THR A 176 -1.85 2.37 -10.66
N ALA A 177 -1.13 1.25 -10.69
CA ALA A 177 0.04 1.01 -11.52
C ALA A 177 -0.09 -0.32 -12.28
N VAL A 178 0.66 -0.47 -13.39
CA VAL A 178 0.67 -1.70 -14.20
C VAL A 178 2.09 -2.26 -14.20
N LEU A 179 2.24 -3.54 -13.87
CA LEU A 179 3.53 -4.22 -13.93
C LEU A 179 4.00 -4.37 -15.39
N GLY A 180 5.23 -3.93 -15.66
CA GLY A 180 5.90 -4.09 -16.95
C GLY A 180 5.50 -3.10 -18.06
N SER A 181 4.80 -2.01 -17.70
CA SER A 181 4.43 -0.92 -18.63
C SER A 181 5.58 0.01 -18.98
#